data_AF-A0A2E7UUB1-F1
#
_entry.id   AF-A0A2E7UUB1-F1
#
_cell.length_a   1.000
_cell.length_b   1.000
_cell.length_c   1.000
_cell.angle_alpha   90.00
_cell.angle_beta   90.00
_cell.angle_gamma   90.00
#
_symmetry.space_group_name_H-M   'P 1'
#
loop_
_entity.id
_entity.type
_entity.pdbx_description
1 polymer ?
#
loop_
_entity_poly.entity_id
_entity_poly.type
_entity_poly.pdbx_seq_one_letter_code
_entity_poly.pdbx_strand_id
1 'polypeptide(L)'
;MPSLSLPTLLVTALGVAQAGTPRASSELKNDKGHFSARNAFDGLLSTSWAEGDRGSGKDSWLELDLIRTTQIESISVWPGDLSRGKKSLREYARPERVQIYLDGKPVGEETRIDEGVRRVDIPVGAKGRRVRVVVVNAEEGYVFQDLHIAEVAINYVEDNPDTRTRLLAWVEGTAGQKAKDAWTQDIQDAYTACKSSDFGDREAFAYLSDAVADGAQFLRPMVARYVAEGFRAQALSSSKRAQKAVRLLKDPNAVPSLELATTRARGDDAVFMGEQVEIFEAYADLIGGKNFNVGYWGEPGFVLGGLQSFGEPLNLEATRYGGIYIADLGNNRIQLFGENGKPERQWGPAPDITNRYFSRTRTWYASGAAAGEESGQWVTPIDVDIIPNKETDGFVGLDALGRVQVFDGEGRRLISWTIETRREPRPGVGGEAYVAWNAKTNSLLTIMEDQAVVYNLESEELARWDVEDGTPNAVEVMKNGKLLMAFGRDIMMYNMDGFRYGTVIPYSQLDEGFEDMDITRDEEGRIWVLTDTGYIHKFKSLKKKEWSMKVIERPITHPRLAVDKGVVFIVSDDRIERIDAYQLRLDKAAAEKEQGGTE
;
A
#
# COMPACT_ATOMS: atom_id res chain seq x y z
N MET A 1 26.19 -62.01 -54.49
CA MET A 1 27.40 -61.74 -53.69
C MET A 1 28.09 -60.54 -54.32
N PRO A 2 28.41 -59.46 -53.59
CA PRO A 2 29.22 -59.51 -52.36
C PRO A 2 28.74 -58.64 -51.18
N SER A 3 29.30 -58.98 -50.02
CA SER A 3 29.69 -58.17 -48.84
C SER A 3 28.72 -57.12 -48.28
N LEU A 4 28.02 -57.55 -47.22
CA LEU A 4 27.58 -56.70 -46.12
C LEU A 4 28.78 -55.94 -45.51
N SER A 5 28.71 -54.62 -45.50
CA SER A 5 29.45 -53.78 -44.56
C SER A 5 28.44 -53.11 -43.65
N LEU A 6 28.47 -53.45 -42.35
CA LEU A 6 27.73 -52.72 -41.33
C LEU A 6 28.40 -51.36 -41.14
N PRO A 7 27.66 -50.23 -41.11
CA PRO A 7 28.21 -49.01 -40.56
C PRO A 7 28.33 -49.20 -39.05
N THR A 8 29.55 -49.09 -38.55
CA THR A 8 29.88 -48.97 -37.13
C THR A 8 29.11 -47.77 -36.58
N LEU A 9 28.08 -48.04 -35.77
CA LEU A 9 27.36 -47.04 -35.01
C LEU A 9 28.33 -46.51 -33.94
N LEU A 10 29.02 -45.42 -34.26
CA LEU A 10 29.78 -44.66 -33.27
C LEU A 10 28.74 -44.00 -32.36
N VAL A 11 28.38 -44.67 -31.27
CA VAL A 11 27.68 -44.03 -30.14
C VAL A 11 28.68 -43.07 -29.53
N THR A 12 28.70 -41.83 -30.01
CA THR A 12 29.26 -40.71 -29.26
C THR A 12 28.44 -40.61 -27.99
N ALA A 13 29.05 -41.03 -26.88
CA ALA A 13 28.56 -40.76 -25.54
C ALA A 13 28.49 -39.23 -25.37
N LEU A 14 27.33 -38.64 -25.67
CA LEU A 14 26.97 -37.28 -25.28
C LEU A 14 26.93 -37.26 -23.75
N GLY A 15 28.06 -36.85 -23.17
CA GLY A 15 28.24 -36.66 -21.74
C GLY A 15 27.16 -35.74 -21.20
N VAL A 16 26.45 -36.22 -20.20
CA VAL A 16 25.52 -35.46 -19.38
C VAL A 16 26.22 -34.20 -18.89
N ALA A 17 25.55 -33.05 -18.93
CA ALA A 17 25.97 -31.86 -18.22
C ALA A 17 26.03 -32.19 -16.72
N GLN A 18 27.20 -32.60 -16.23
CA GLN A 18 27.51 -32.59 -14.82
C GLN A 18 28.08 -31.19 -14.52
N ALA A 19 27.52 -30.51 -13.52
CA ALA A 19 28.27 -29.50 -12.79
C ALA A 19 29.04 -30.22 -11.67
N GLY A 20 30.18 -29.67 -11.26
CA GLY A 20 30.90 -30.09 -10.07
C GLY A 20 30.16 -29.68 -8.81
N THR A 21 30.48 -30.32 -7.68
CA THR A 21 29.77 -30.08 -6.41
C THR A 21 29.90 -28.62 -5.95
N PRO A 22 28.79 -27.93 -5.67
CA PRO A 22 28.78 -26.61 -5.05
C PRO A 22 29.61 -26.57 -3.78
N ARG A 23 30.26 -25.43 -3.53
CA ARG A 23 31.05 -25.15 -2.35
C ARG A 23 30.70 -23.80 -1.77
N ALA A 24 30.95 -23.62 -0.49
CA ALA A 24 30.83 -22.34 0.18
C ALA A 24 32.05 -22.07 1.08
N SER A 25 32.18 -20.83 1.55
CA SER A 25 33.06 -20.44 2.65
C SER A 25 32.87 -21.33 3.87
N SER A 26 31.63 -21.47 4.33
CA SER A 26 31.20 -22.41 5.35
C SER A 26 29.72 -22.77 5.17
N GLU A 27 29.18 -23.66 6.01
CA GLU A 27 27.78 -24.09 5.94
C GLU A 27 27.18 -24.20 7.35
N LEU A 28 26.03 -23.56 7.57
CA LEU A 28 25.32 -23.63 8.84
C LEU A 28 24.66 -24.99 9.04
N LYS A 29 24.83 -25.55 10.25
CA LYS A 29 24.13 -26.73 10.73
C LYS A 29 23.55 -26.45 12.11
N ASN A 30 22.23 -26.53 12.23
CA ASN A 30 21.52 -26.30 13.47
C ASN A 30 20.34 -27.29 13.63
N ASP A 31 19.50 -27.04 14.62
CA ASP A 31 18.27 -27.78 14.91
C ASP A 31 17.23 -27.73 13.78
N LYS A 32 17.28 -26.71 12.91
CA LYS A 32 16.42 -26.57 11.74
C LYS A 32 16.92 -27.35 10.52
N GLY A 33 18.19 -27.78 10.51
CA GLY A 33 18.76 -28.61 9.46
C GLY A 33 20.16 -28.20 9.02
N HIS A 34 20.52 -28.62 7.80
CA HIS A 34 21.80 -28.30 7.17
C HIS A 34 21.54 -27.41 5.95
N PHE A 35 22.03 -26.17 6.02
CA PHE A 35 21.91 -25.15 4.98
C PHE A 35 23.16 -25.20 4.10
N SER A 36 23.24 -26.23 3.26
CA SER A 36 24.43 -26.53 2.47
C SER A 36 24.58 -25.61 1.25
N ALA A 37 25.79 -25.54 0.68
CA ALA A 37 26.02 -24.83 -0.57
C ALA A 37 25.10 -25.32 -1.70
N ARG A 38 24.68 -26.60 -1.66
CA ARG A 38 23.81 -27.20 -2.68
C ARG A 38 22.40 -26.63 -2.67
N ASN A 39 21.92 -26.14 -1.53
CA ASN A 39 20.60 -25.51 -1.43
C ASN A 39 20.51 -24.25 -2.28
N ALA A 40 21.61 -23.50 -2.44
CA ALA A 40 21.66 -22.35 -3.34
C ALA A 40 21.76 -22.72 -4.84
N PHE A 41 21.72 -24.00 -5.21
CA PHE A 41 21.77 -24.46 -6.62
C PHE A 41 20.77 -25.59 -6.89
N ASP A 42 19.80 -25.81 -6.00
CA ASP A 42 18.83 -26.90 -6.13
C ASP A 42 17.60 -26.51 -6.97
N GLY A 43 17.45 -25.21 -7.27
CA GLY A 43 16.38 -24.64 -8.04
C GLY A 43 15.13 -24.29 -7.23
N LEU A 44 15.19 -24.37 -5.90
CA LEU A 44 14.10 -24.12 -4.96
C LEU A 44 14.37 -22.83 -4.16
N LEU A 45 13.48 -21.85 -4.25
CA LEU A 45 13.54 -20.58 -3.51
C LEU A 45 13.05 -20.72 -2.07
N SER A 46 12.37 -21.81 -1.72
CA SER A 46 12.00 -22.11 -0.33
C SER A 46 13.16 -22.65 0.50
N THR A 47 14.29 -23.01 -0.13
CA THR A 47 15.52 -23.41 0.54
C THR A 47 16.59 -22.34 0.38
N SER A 48 17.68 -22.47 1.13
CA SER A 48 18.82 -21.56 1.03
C SER A 48 20.10 -22.21 1.55
N TRP A 49 21.23 -21.73 1.03
CA TRP A 49 22.50 -21.85 1.73
C TRP A 49 22.53 -20.80 2.85
N ALA A 50 23.20 -21.13 3.96
CA ALA A 50 23.48 -20.19 5.04
C ALA A 50 24.93 -20.28 5.50
N GLU A 51 25.54 -19.11 5.73
CA GLU A 51 26.89 -18.99 6.27
C GLU A 51 26.94 -19.55 7.70
N GLY A 52 27.89 -20.45 7.96
CA GLY A 52 28.08 -21.09 9.26
C GLY A 52 29.02 -20.36 10.20
N ASP A 53 29.84 -19.42 9.67
CA ASP A 53 30.70 -18.57 10.49
C ASP A 53 29.91 -17.44 11.14
N ARG A 54 30.37 -16.98 12.31
CA ARG A 54 29.70 -15.89 13.04
C ARG A 54 29.88 -14.54 12.35
N GLY A 55 28.82 -13.75 12.35
CA GLY A 55 28.81 -12.38 11.86
C GLY A 55 27.83 -12.23 10.69
N SER A 56 27.80 -11.07 10.07
CA SER A 56 26.83 -10.74 9.00
C SER A 56 27.03 -11.50 7.69
N GLY A 57 28.05 -12.36 7.58
CA GLY A 57 28.41 -13.07 6.34
C GLY A 57 29.18 -12.22 5.33
N LYS A 58 29.78 -11.10 5.75
CA LYS A 58 30.76 -10.39 4.92
C LYS A 58 31.92 -11.32 4.53
N ASP A 59 32.40 -11.19 3.29
CA ASP A 59 33.46 -11.99 2.67
C ASP A 59 33.13 -13.49 2.48
N SER A 60 31.90 -13.90 2.81
CA SER A 60 31.38 -15.22 2.50
C SER A 60 31.21 -15.42 1.00
N TRP A 61 31.21 -16.67 0.55
CA TRP A 61 31.12 -16.98 -0.87
C TRP A 61 30.47 -18.32 -1.18
N LEU A 62 29.85 -18.39 -2.36
CA LEU A 62 29.37 -19.62 -3.00
C LEU A 62 30.13 -19.86 -4.31
N GLU A 63 30.57 -21.08 -4.58
CA GLU A 63 31.27 -21.46 -5.81
C GLU A 63 30.64 -22.68 -6.48
N LEU A 64 30.50 -22.62 -7.80
CA LEU A 64 30.07 -23.71 -8.66
C LEU A 64 31.15 -23.97 -9.74
N ASP A 65 31.58 -25.23 -9.88
CA ASP A 65 32.44 -25.67 -10.99
C ASP A 65 31.57 -26.16 -12.15
N LEU A 66 31.65 -25.53 -13.32
CA LEU A 66 30.87 -25.91 -14.51
C LEU A 66 31.44 -27.13 -15.25
N ILE A 67 32.50 -27.78 -14.73
CA ILE A 67 33.26 -28.91 -15.29
C ILE A 67 34.02 -28.60 -16.58
N ARG A 68 33.57 -27.62 -17.36
CA ARG A 68 34.25 -27.11 -18.55
C ARG A 68 34.13 -25.60 -18.61
N THR A 69 35.11 -24.97 -19.24
CA THR A 69 35.06 -23.54 -19.56
C THR A 69 33.84 -23.27 -20.44
N THR A 70 32.95 -22.40 -19.98
CA THR A 70 31.65 -22.13 -20.60
C THR A 70 31.48 -20.62 -20.76
N GLN A 71 30.82 -20.18 -21.84
CA GLN A 71 30.45 -18.77 -22.03
C GLN A 71 29.25 -18.45 -21.14
N ILE A 72 29.40 -17.48 -20.24
CA ILE A 72 28.37 -17.05 -19.30
C ILE A 72 27.88 -15.67 -19.72
N GLU A 73 26.57 -15.52 -19.86
CA GLU A 73 25.92 -14.24 -20.14
C GLU A 73 25.77 -13.45 -18.84
N SER A 74 25.10 -14.04 -17.86
CA SER A 74 24.82 -13.43 -16.56
C SER A 74 24.68 -14.48 -15.45
N ILE A 75 24.67 -14.03 -14.21
CA ILE A 75 24.37 -14.84 -13.03
C ILE A 75 23.19 -14.23 -12.31
N SER A 76 22.14 -15.02 -12.10
CA SER A 76 20.99 -14.63 -11.29
C SER A 76 21.23 -15.01 -9.84
N VAL A 77 21.00 -14.09 -8.91
CA VAL A 77 21.06 -14.32 -7.46
C VAL A 77 19.71 -14.00 -6.83
N TRP A 78 19.21 -14.90 -5.99
CA TRP A 78 18.08 -14.69 -5.08
C TRP A 78 18.64 -14.58 -3.66
N PRO A 79 18.81 -13.35 -3.13
CA PRO A 79 19.46 -13.10 -1.85
C PRO A 79 18.53 -13.41 -0.67
N GLY A 80 19.10 -13.83 0.46
CA GLY A 80 18.40 -14.03 1.72
C GLY A 80 17.66 -15.37 1.85
N ASP A 81 17.00 -15.55 3.01
CA ASP A 81 16.05 -16.63 3.25
C ASP A 81 14.67 -16.19 2.76
N LEU A 82 14.15 -16.86 1.73
CA LEU A 82 12.86 -16.53 1.13
C LEU A 82 11.74 -17.50 1.51
N SER A 83 11.97 -18.42 2.45
CA SER A 83 11.02 -19.45 2.89
C SER A 83 9.66 -18.92 3.35
N ARG A 84 9.61 -17.66 3.82
CA ARG A 84 8.37 -16.94 4.16
C ARG A 84 8.32 -15.55 3.53
N GLY A 85 8.86 -15.40 2.33
CA GLY A 85 8.85 -14.14 1.57
C GLY A 85 9.54 -13.00 2.34
N LYS A 86 8.97 -11.79 2.28
CA LYS A 86 9.49 -10.59 2.97
C LYS A 86 9.80 -10.81 4.45
N LYS A 87 9.05 -11.68 5.13
CA LYS A 87 9.23 -11.92 6.57
C LYS A 87 10.58 -12.57 6.87
N SER A 88 10.88 -13.72 6.26
CA SER A 88 12.18 -14.37 6.47
C SER A 88 13.33 -13.51 5.94
N LEU A 89 13.14 -12.82 4.80
CA LEU A 89 14.16 -11.94 4.23
C LEU A 89 14.62 -10.84 5.20
N ARG A 90 13.70 -10.30 6.00
CA ARG A 90 13.98 -9.28 7.02
C ARG A 90 14.53 -9.87 8.31
N GLU A 91 14.12 -11.08 8.67
CA GLU A 91 14.56 -11.73 9.92
C GLU A 91 16.03 -12.17 9.87
N TYR A 92 16.56 -12.60 8.72
CA TYR A 92 17.93 -13.08 8.54
C TYR A 92 18.84 -12.10 7.79
N ALA A 93 20.15 -12.26 7.94
CA ALA A 93 21.11 -11.48 7.18
C ALA A 93 21.11 -11.88 5.70
N ARG A 94 21.46 -10.93 4.84
CA ARG A 94 21.42 -11.11 3.39
C ARG A 94 22.51 -10.30 2.70
N PRO A 95 22.95 -10.68 1.49
CA PRO A 95 23.91 -9.88 0.75
C PRO A 95 23.33 -8.50 0.41
N GLU A 96 24.06 -7.44 0.75
CA GLU A 96 23.80 -6.06 0.31
C GLU A 96 24.58 -5.77 -0.98
N ARG A 97 25.77 -6.37 -1.11
CA ARG A 97 26.66 -6.18 -2.26
C ARG A 97 27.41 -7.46 -2.57
N VAL A 98 27.49 -7.81 -3.84
CA VAL A 98 28.17 -9.02 -4.32
C VAL A 98 29.15 -8.72 -5.46
N GLN A 99 30.23 -9.50 -5.53
CA GLN A 99 31.18 -9.50 -6.64
C GLN A 99 31.25 -10.89 -7.26
N ILE A 100 31.18 -10.95 -8.58
CA ILE A 100 31.36 -12.20 -9.33
C ILE A 100 32.83 -12.42 -9.61
N TYR A 101 33.28 -13.66 -9.43
CA TYR A 101 34.60 -14.13 -9.82
C TYR A 101 34.48 -15.29 -10.81
N LEU A 102 35.27 -15.26 -11.88
CA LEU A 102 35.49 -16.38 -12.78
C LEU A 102 36.93 -16.87 -12.67
N ASP A 103 37.10 -18.16 -12.38
CA ASP A 103 38.41 -18.81 -12.26
C ASP A 103 39.40 -18.09 -11.33
N GLY A 104 38.87 -17.46 -10.28
CA GLY A 104 39.63 -16.73 -9.26
C GLY A 104 39.90 -15.25 -9.57
N LYS A 105 39.35 -14.71 -10.66
CA LYS A 105 39.47 -13.28 -11.01
C LYS A 105 38.11 -12.59 -10.97
N PRO A 106 38.00 -11.36 -10.42
CA PRO A 106 36.74 -10.63 -10.43
C PRO A 106 36.34 -10.30 -11.88
N VAL A 107 35.04 -10.35 -12.16
CA VAL A 107 34.43 -10.00 -13.45
C VAL A 107 33.30 -9.01 -13.21
N GLY A 108 33.32 -7.89 -13.95
CA GLY A 108 32.39 -6.79 -13.74
C GLY A 108 32.65 -6.03 -12.44
N GLU A 109 31.81 -5.02 -12.20
CA GLU A 109 31.81 -4.22 -10.97
C GLU A 109 31.00 -4.90 -9.87
N GLU A 110 31.22 -4.49 -8.62
CA GLU A 110 30.42 -4.92 -7.48
C GLU A 110 28.95 -4.52 -7.68
N THR A 111 28.05 -5.48 -7.55
CA THR A 111 26.61 -5.25 -7.74
C THR A 111 25.93 -5.05 -6.39
N ARG A 112 25.26 -3.89 -6.22
CA ARG A 112 24.37 -3.66 -5.09
C ARG A 112 23.08 -4.46 -5.28
N ILE A 113 22.60 -5.03 -4.19
CA ILE A 113 21.31 -5.68 -4.10
C ILE A 113 20.37 -4.70 -3.41
N ASP A 114 19.35 -4.21 -4.13
CA ASP A 114 18.33 -3.38 -3.47
C ASP A 114 17.39 -4.25 -2.64
N GLU A 115 16.69 -3.61 -1.69
CA GLU A 115 15.81 -4.27 -0.73
C GLU A 115 14.65 -5.04 -1.37
N GLY A 116 14.13 -6.02 -0.64
CA GLY A 116 12.92 -6.77 -1.01
C GLY A 116 13.18 -8.15 -1.63
N VAL A 117 12.11 -8.93 -1.78
CA VAL A 117 12.15 -10.28 -2.38
C VAL A 117 12.33 -10.12 -3.88
N ARG A 118 13.52 -10.42 -4.41
CA ARG A 118 13.85 -10.17 -5.82
C ARG A 118 14.86 -11.15 -6.40
N ARG A 119 14.93 -11.17 -7.73
CA ARG A 119 16.06 -11.70 -8.50
C ARG A 119 17.00 -10.57 -8.87
N VAL A 120 18.30 -10.79 -8.78
CA VAL A 120 19.34 -9.87 -9.26
C VAL A 120 20.11 -10.56 -10.38
N ASP A 121 19.95 -10.07 -11.61
CA ASP A 121 20.66 -10.58 -12.79
C ASP A 121 21.95 -9.76 -12.98
N ILE A 122 23.11 -10.38 -12.73
CA ILE A 122 24.43 -9.76 -12.77
C ILE A 122 25.10 -10.06 -14.12
N PRO A 123 25.36 -9.07 -14.97
CA PRO A 123 26.03 -9.28 -16.25
C PRO A 123 27.46 -9.82 -16.06
N VAL A 124 27.83 -10.81 -16.86
CA VAL A 124 29.17 -11.42 -16.83
C VAL A 124 29.86 -11.31 -18.19
N GLY A 125 29.20 -11.77 -19.26
CA GLY A 125 29.69 -11.64 -20.64
C GLY A 125 31.05 -12.31 -20.93
N ALA A 126 31.48 -13.28 -20.12
CA ALA A 126 32.84 -13.86 -20.18
C ALA A 126 32.85 -15.39 -20.11
N LYS A 127 33.98 -16.00 -20.50
CA LYS A 127 34.20 -17.44 -20.36
C LYS A 127 34.83 -17.76 -19.01
N GLY A 128 34.32 -18.78 -18.34
CA GLY A 128 34.89 -19.29 -17.10
C GLY A 128 34.49 -20.73 -16.82
N ARG A 129 35.25 -21.41 -15.96
CA ARG A 129 34.89 -22.73 -15.44
C ARG A 129 34.35 -22.67 -14.02
N ARG A 130 35.05 -22.00 -13.11
CA ARG A 130 34.62 -21.83 -11.72
C ARG A 130 33.95 -20.47 -11.56
N VAL A 131 32.69 -20.50 -11.18
CA VAL A 131 31.89 -19.30 -10.90
C VAL A 131 31.80 -19.15 -9.40
N ARG A 132 32.20 -18.00 -8.87
CA ARG A 132 32.07 -17.69 -7.45
C ARG A 132 31.32 -16.37 -7.24
N VAL A 133 30.31 -16.39 -6.39
CA VAL A 133 29.61 -15.22 -5.87
C VAL A 133 30.22 -14.91 -4.50
N VAL A 134 30.82 -13.73 -4.35
CA VAL A 134 31.41 -13.26 -3.09
C VAL A 134 30.53 -12.16 -2.52
N VAL A 135 30.16 -12.26 -1.25
CA VAL A 135 29.44 -11.22 -0.50
C VAL A 135 30.44 -10.16 -0.06
N VAL A 136 30.45 -9.01 -0.72
CA VAL A 136 31.35 -7.90 -0.38
C VAL A 136 30.84 -7.16 0.87
N ASN A 137 29.53 -6.99 0.96
CA ASN A 137 28.87 -6.46 2.14
C ASN A 137 27.52 -7.15 2.36
N ALA A 138 27.10 -7.19 3.62
CA ALA A 138 25.86 -7.81 4.03
C ALA A 138 25.02 -6.86 4.88
N GLU A 139 23.71 -6.96 4.70
CA GLU A 139 22.74 -6.30 5.56
C GLU A 139 22.34 -7.25 6.69
N GLU A 140 22.35 -6.75 7.92
CA GLU A 140 21.97 -7.54 9.09
C GLU A 140 20.48 -7.84 9.11
N GLY A 141 20.12 -9.05 9.54
CA GLY A 141 18.74 -9.39 9.84
C GLY A 141 18.29 -8.77 11.16
N TYR A 142 17.00 -8.46 11.26
CA TYR A 142 16.43 -7.91 12.50
C TYR A 142 16.46 -8.91 13.68
N VAL A 143 16.57 -10.21 13.41
CA VAL A 143 16.50 -11.27 14.43
C VAL A 143 17.74 -12.16 14.42
N PHE A 144 18.22 -12.54 13.24
CA PHE A 144 19.31 -13.49 13.05
C PHE A 144 20.41 -12.86 12.19
N GLN A 145 21.67 -13.16 12.55
CA GLN A 145 22.84 -12.66 11.82
C GLN A 145 23.34 -13.63 10.74
N ASP A 146 22.81 -14.87 10.70
CA ASP A 146 23.19 -15.86 9.72
C ASP A 146 22.83 -15.35 8.31
N LEU A 147 23.81 -15.29 7.42
CA LEU A 147 23.60 -14.82 6.05
C LEU A 147 23.05 -15.95 5.18
N HIS A 148 21.97 -15.66 4.46
CA HIS A 148 21.37 -16.62 3.53
C HIS A 148 21.46 -16.16 2.06
N ILE A 149 21.55 -17.14 1.16
CA ILE A 149 21.28 -16.98 -0.27
C ILE A 149 20.38 -18.13 -0.71
N ALA A 150 19.19 -17.80 -1.21
CA ALA A 150 18.18 -18.79 -1.62
C ALA A 150 18.62 -19.56 -2.86
N GLU A 151 19.08 -18.88 -3.91
CA GLU A 151 19.47 -19.54 -5.16
C GLU A 151 20.48 -18.69 -5.95
N VAL A 152 21.35 -19.37 -6.68
CA VAL A 152 22.28 -18.82 -7.68
C VAL A 152 22.13 -19.62 -8.97
N ALA A 153 21.80 -18.93 -10.05
CA ALA A 153 21.61 -19.54 -11.36
C ALA A 153 22.52 -18.94 -12.42
N ILE A 154 23.05 -19.78 -13.30
CA ILE A 154 23.97 -19.41 -14.38
C ILE A 154 23.18 -19.29 -15.68
N ASN A 155 23.23 -18.13 -16.32
CA ASN A 155 22.58 -17.88 -17.61
C ASN A 155 23.63 -17.91 -18.73
N TYR A 156 23.36 -18.69 -19.77
CA TYR A 156 24.25 -18.90 -20.90
C TYR A 156 23.80 -18.06 -22.10
N VAL A 157 24.75 -17.64 -22.94
CA VAL A 157 24.47 -16.82 -24.14
C VAL A 157 23.58 -17.53 -25.15
N GLU A 158 23.65 -18.87 -25.20
CA GLU A 158 22.74 -19.71 -25.97
C GLU A 158 22.11 -20.73 -25.03
N ASP A 159 20.77 -20.85 -25.07
CA ASP A 159 20.05 -21.92 -24.37
C ASP A 159 20.50 -23.26 -24.99
N ASN A 160 21.32 -24.01 -24.27
CA ASN A 160 21.77 -25.31 -24.73
C ASN A 160 20.69 -26.36 -24.43
N PRO A 161 19.92 -26.84 -25.43
CA PRO A 161 18.80 -27.73 -25.19
C PRO A 161 19.22 -29.04 -24.52
N ASP A 162 20.47 -29.48 -24.74
CA ASP A 162 21.03 -30.69 -24.14
C ASP A 162 20.98 -30.70 -22.60
N THR A 163 20.98 -29.52 -21.98
CA THR A 163 20.86 -29.38 -20.51
C THR A 163 19.49 -29.80 -19.98
N ARG A 164 18.44 -29.80 -20.83
CA ARG A 164 17.07 -30.20 -20.48
C ARG A 164 16.53 -31.33 -21.35
N THR A 165 17.22 -31.79 -22.40
CA THR A 165 16.74 -32.84 -23.33
C THR A 165 16.20 -34.07 -22.62
N ARG A 166 16.91 -34.57 -21.59
CA ARG A 166 16.46 -35.75 -20.81
C ARG A 166 15.22 -35.47 -19.96
N LEU A 167 15.13 -34.26 -19.40
CA LEU A 167 13.96 -33.81 -18.66
C LEU A 167 12.75 -33.71 -19.61
N LEU A 168 12.92 -33.04 -20.75
CA LEU A 168 11.87 -32.87 -21.76
C LEU A 168 11.38 -34.22 -22.30
N ALA A 169 12.31 -35.11 -22.67
CA ALA A 169 11.95 -36.46 -23.13
C ALA A 169 11.18 -37.27 -22.07
N TRP A 170 11.51 -37.10 -20.79
CA TRP A 170 10.75 -37.74 -19.71
C TRP A 170 9.37 -37.11 -19.53
N VAL A 171 9.27 -35.78 -19.56
CA VAL A 171 8.01 -35.03 -19.44
C VAL A 171 7.05 -35.39 -20.58
N GLU A 172 7.55 -35.51 -21.81
CA GLU A 172 6.77 -35.89 -23.00
C GLU A 172 6.43 -37.39 -23.03
N GLY A 173 7.21 -38.22 -22.32
CA GLY A 173 6.98 -39.66 -22.22
C GLY A 173 5.79 -40.06 -21.33
N THR A 174 5.36 -41.30 -21.46
CA THR A 174 4.19 -41.85 -20.72
C THR A 174 4.31 -41.72 -19.21
N ALA A 175 5.52 -41.92 -18.65
CA ALA A 175 5.75 -41.79 -17.22
C ALA A 175 5.58 -40.35 -16.72
N GLY A 176 6.11 -39.37 -17.47
CA GLY A 176 5.97 -37.95 -17.16
C GLY A 176 4.52 -37.48 -17.28
N GLN A 177 3.81 -37.89 -18.32
CA GLN A 177 2.38 -37.58 -18.48
C GLN A 177 1.54 -38.18 -17.33
N LYS A 178 1.77 -39.45 -16.97
CA LYS A 178 1.07 -40.07 -15.83
C LYS A 178 1.34 -39.35 -14.51
N ALA A 179 2.58 -38.94 -14.26
CA ALA A 179 2.94 -38.16 -13.07
C ALA A 179 2.28 -36.78 -13.06
N LYS A 180 2.23 -36.11 -14.21
CA LYS A 180 1.56 -34.82 -14.40
C LYS A 180 0.06 -34.93 -14.18
N ASP A 181 -0.58 -35.98 -14.68
CA ASP A 181 -2.02 -36.21 -14.52
C ASP A 181 -2.37 -36.48 -13.05
N ALA A 182 -1.59 -37.31 -12.36
CA ALA A 182 -1.75 -37.55 -10.92
C ALA A 182 -1.59 -36.26 -10.11
N TRP A 183 -0.50 -35.53 -10.34
CA TRP A 183 -0.26 -34.24 -9.67
C TRP A 183 -1.35 -33.20 -9.98
N THR A 184 -1.91 -33.23 -11.19
CA THR A 184 -3.03 -32.36 -11.56
C THR A 184 -4.27 -32.66 -10.73
N GLN A 185 -4.54 -33.94 -10.46
CA GLN A 185 -5.61 -34.35 -9.55
C GLN A 185 -5.29 -33.88 -8.11
N ASP A 186 -4.06 -34.03 -7.64
CA ASP A 186 -3.65 -33.60 -6.30
C ASP A 186 -3.88 -32.09 -6.09
N ILE A 187 -3.58 -31.25 -7.10
CA ILE A 187 -3.88 -29.80 -7.03
C ILE A 187 -5.38 -29.54 -6.94
N GLN A 188 -6.18 -30.28 -7.69
CA GLN A 188 -7.64 -30.13 -7.65
C GLN A 188 -8.21 -30.57 -6.30
N ASP A 189 -7.68 -31.65 -5.73
CA ASP A 189 -8.08 -32.17 -4.43
C ASP A 189 -7.68 -31.19 -3.32
N ALA A 190 -6.45 -30.65 -3.35
CA ALA A 190 -5.98 -29.67 -2.39
C ALA A 190 -6.80 -28.37 -2.45
N TYR A 191 -7.11 -27.88 -3.66
CA TYR A 191 -8.01 -26.73 -3.84
C TYR A 191 -9.41 -27.01 -3.27
N THR A 192 -9.94 -28.20 -3.52
CA THR A 192 -11.27 -28.60 -3.03
C THR A 192 -11.27 -28.68 -1.50
N ALA A 193 -10.25 -29.27 -0.89
CA ALA A 193 -10.09 -29.36 0.55
C ALA A 193 -10.05 -27.97 1.21
N CYS A 194 -9.23 -27.06 0.66
CA CYS A 194 -9.18 -25.67 1.12
C CYS A 194 -10.55 -24.98 1.03
N LYS A 195 -11.27 -25.17 -0.08
CA LYS A 195 -12.56 -24.54 -0.32
C LYS A 195 -13.69 -25.11 0.55
N SER A 196 -13.63 -26.38 0.90
CA SER A 196 -14.68 -27.05 1.70
C SER A 196 -14.55 -26.86 3.20
N SER A 197 -13.39 -26.40 3.69
CA SER A 197 -13.14 -26.20 5.13
C SER A 197 -13.57 -24.79 5.57
N ASP A 198 -14.28 -24.71 6.70
CA ASP A 198 -14.75 -23.44 7.29
C ASP A 198 -13.61 -22.46 7.63
N PHE A 199 -12.40 -22.98 7.87
CA PHE A 199 -11.20 -22.19 8.20
C PHE A 199 -10.03 -22.46 7.26
N GLY A 200 -10.32 -23.01 6.07
CA GLY A 200 -9.30 -23.48 5.14
C GLY A 200 -8.63 -24.78 5.60
N ASP A 201 -7.79 -25.36 4.73
CA ASP A 201 -6.99 -26.53 5.03
C ASP A 201 -5.52 -26.15 4.89
N ARG A 202 -4.82 -26.09 6.03
CA ARG A 202 -3.44 -25.58 6.08
C ARG A 202 -2.47 -26.45 5.29
N GLU A 203 -2.64 -27.77 5.31
CA GLU A 203 -1.73 -28.69 4.62
C GLU A 203 -1.96 -28.64 3.12
N ALA A 204 -3.23 -28.68 2.70
CA ALA A 204 -3.60 -28.53 1.30
C ALA A 204 -3.18 -27.17 0.74
N PHE A 205 -3.34 -26.10 1.52
CA PHE A 205 -2.91 -24.77 1.12
C PHE A 205 -1.38 -24.66 1.00
N ALA A 206 -0.65 -25.26 1.95
CA ALA A 206 0.81 -25.33 1.88
C ALA A 206 1.27 -26.10 0.63
N TYR A 207 0.58 -27.18 0.26
CA TYR A 207 0.87 -27.94 -0.97
C TYR A 207 0.66 -27.09 -2.25
N LEU A 208 -0.41 -26.29 -2.29
CA LEU A 208 -0.65 -25.35 -3.39
C LEU A 208 0.43 -24.26 -3.44
N SER A 209 0.72 -23.63 -2.29
CA SER A 209 1.68 -22.53 -2.17
C SER A 209 3.11 -22.97 -2.51
N ASP A 210 3.48 -24.19 -2.12
CA ASP A 210 4.76 -24.81 -2.47
C ASP A 210 4.89 -24.96 -4.00
N ALA A 211 3.83 -25.37 -4.70
CA ALA A 211 3.82 -25.44 -6.16
C ALA A 211 3.90 -24.06 -6.84
N VAL A 212 3.38 -23.02 -6.19
CA VAL A 212 3.50 -21.63 -6.65
C VAL A 212 4.94 -21.15 -6.48
N ALA A 213 5.56 -21.35 -5.33
CA ALA A 213 6.93 -20.91 -5.06
C ALA A 213 7.97 -21.63 -5.94
N ASP A 214 7.91 -22.96 -5.99
CA ASP A 214 9.00 -23.81 -6.47
C ASP A 214 8.62 -24.76 -7.60
N GLY A 215 7.49 -24.50 -8.23
CA GLY A 215 7.01 -25.28 -9.35
C GLY A 215 6.48 -26.66 -8.94
N ALA A 216 5.99 -27.40 -9.93
CA ALA A 216 5.27 -28.65 -9.70
C ALA A 216 6.15 -29.71 -9.01
N GLN A 217 5.67 -30.25 -7.90
CA GLN A 217 6.41 -31.17 -7.02
C GLN A 217 6.90 -32.42 -7.76
N PHE A 218 6.12 -32.95 -8.71
CA PHE A 218 6.48 -34.14 -9.49
C PHE A 218 7.69 -33.92 -10.42
N LEU A 219 8.01 -32.67 -10.78
CA LEU A 219 9.16 -32.34 -11.63
C LEU A 219 10.47 -32.25 -10.86
N ARG A 220 10.44 -31.83 -9.58
CA ARG A 220 11.62 -31.58 -8.75
C ARG A 220 12.63 -32.74 -8.71
N PRO A 221 12.24 -34.01 -8.45
CA PRO A 221 13.21 -35.11 -8.46
C PRO A 221 13.83 -35.35 -9.84
N MET A 222 13.08 -35.06 -10.91
CA MET A 222 13.57 -35.22 -12.28
C MET A 222 14.50 -34.09 -12.69
N VAL A 223 14.22 -32.86 -12.24
CA VAL A 223 15.13 -31.71 -12.39
C VAL A 223 16.43 -31.98 -11.65
N ALA A 224 16.37 -32.41 -10.38
CA ALA A 224 17.55 -32.77 -9.62
C ALA A 224 18.40 -33.86 -10.30
N ARG A 225 17.74 -34.81 -10.97
CA ARG A 225 18.39 -35.93 -11.67
C ARG A 225 18.99 -35.56 -13.03
N TYR A 226 18.30 -34.73 -13.82
CA TYR A 226 18.64 -34.52 -15.22
C TYR A 226 19.20 -33.14 -15.55
N VAL A 227 19.05 -32.16 -14.66
CA VAL A 227 19.49 -30.79 -14.86
C VAL A 227 20.64 -30.47 -13.92
N ALA A 228 21.70 -29.91 -14.50
CA ALA A 228 22.90 -29.52 -13.77
C ALA A 228 22.60 -28.46 -12.70
N GLU A 229 23.31 -28.56 -11.56
CA GLU A 229 23.35 -27.50 -10.55
C GLU A 229 23.75 -26.17 -11.21
N GLY A 230 23.09 -25.07 -10.83
CA GLY A 230 23.20 -23.77 -11.50
C GLY A 230 22.30 -23.54 -12.71
N PHE A 231 21.56 -24.56 -13.18
CA PHE A 231 20.53 -24.40 -14.21
C PHE A 231 19.13 -24.87 -13.80
N ARG A 232 18.97 -25.28 -12.53
CA ARG A 232 17.73 -25.87 -12.01
C ARG A 232 16.63 -24.84 -11.81
N ALA A 233 16.98 -23.63 -11.38
CA ALA A 233 16.02 -22.53 -11.22
C ALA A 233 15.29 -22.21 -12.53
N GLN A 234 16.00 -22.25 -13.67
CA GLN A 234 15.43 -22.04 -15.00
C GLN A 234 14.59 -23.23 -15.48
N ALA A 235 14.89 -24.45 -15.02
CA ALA A 235 14.12 -25.65 -15.34
C ALA A 235 12.85 -25.83 -14.49
N LEU A 236 12.76 -25.15 -13.35
CA LEU A 236 11.59 -25.12 -12.48
C LEU A 236 10.88 -23.77 -12.58
N SER A 237 9.80 -23.73 -13.36
CA SER A 237 8.92 -22.58 -13.40
C SER A 237 7.81 -22.68 -12.34
N SER A 238 7.37 -21.52 -11.84
CA SER A 238 6.20 -21.44 -10.97
C SER A 238 4.96 -22.02 -11.66
N SER A 239 4.17 -22.80 -10.91
CA SER A 239 3.03 -23.51 -11.48
C SER A 239 1.84 -22.60 -11.74
N LYS A 240 1.53 -22.30 -13.02
CA LYS A 240 0.34 -21.53 -13.42
C LYS A 240 -0.98 -22.14 -12.91
N ARG A 241 -1.06 -23.48 -12.80
CA ARG A 241 -2.25 -24.17 -12.28
C ARG A 241 -2.42 -23.92 -10.78
N ALA A 242 -1.34 -23.99 -10.01
CA ALA A 242 -1.37 -23.69 -8.58
C ALA A 242 -1.60 -22.19 -8.32
N GLN A 243 -0.98 -21.31 -9.11
CA GLN A 243 -1.23 -19.86 -9.06
C GLN A 243 -2.73 -19.55 -9.23
N LYS A 244 -3.39 -20.18 -10.20
CA LYS A 244 -4.84 -20.05 -10.38
C LYS A 244 -5.62 -20.56 -9.16
N ALA A 245 -5.23 -21.70 -8.59
CA ALA A 245 -5.90 -22.28 -7.42
C ALA A 245 -5.83 -21.34 -6.21
N VAL A 246 -4.63 -20.87 -5.80
CA VAL A 246 -4.48 -19.98 -4.65
C VAL A 246 -5.19 -18.64 -4.85
N ARG A 247 -5.21 -18.14 -6.09
CA ARG A 247 -5.95 -16.91 -6.42
C ARG A 247 -7.45 -17.02 -6.28
N LEU A 248 -8.01 -18.18 -6.63
CA LEU A 248 -9.44 -18.45 -6.48
C LEU A 248 -9.84 -18.65 -5.02
N LEU A 249 -8.92 -19.11 -4.17
CA LEU A 249 -9.13 -19.21 -2.72
C LEU A 249 -9.15 -17.84 -2.05
N LYS A 250 -8.51 -16.82 -2.65
CA LYS A 250 -8.38 -15.46 -2.09
C LYS A 250 -7.81 -15.45 -0.67
N ASP A 251 -6.87 -16.33 -0.36
CA ASP A 251 -6.23 -16.39 0.96
C ASP A 251 -4.93 -15.57 0.96
N PRO A 252 -4.81 -14.49 1.78
CA PRO A 252 -3.58 -13.70 1.91
C PRO A 252 -2.32 -14.49 2.28
N ASN A 253 -2.45 -15.68 2.86
CA ASN A 253 -1.30 -16.55 3.13
C ASN A 253 -0.56 -16.98 1.85
N ALA A 254 -1.13 -16.73 0.66
CA ALA A 254 -0.48 -16.97 -0.63
C ALA A 254 0.62 -15.95 -0.94
N VAL A 255 0.62 -14.76 -0.32
CA VAL A 255 1.54 -13.64 -0.62
C VAL A 255 2.99 -14.10 -0.74
N PRO A 256 3.59 -14.82 0.24
CA PRO A 256 4.99 -15.25 0.13
C PRO A 256 5.27 -16.09 -1.12
N SER A 257 4.36 -17.01 -1.47
CA SER A 257 4.53 -17.86 -2.66
C SER A 257 4.37 -17.06 -3.95
N LEU A 258 3.46 -16.09 -4.00
CA LEU A 258 3.26 -15.21 -5.14
C LEU A 258 4.44 -14.25 -5.34
N GLU A 259 5.06 -13.76 -4.26
CA GLU A 259 6.32 -12.99 -4.32
C GLU A 259 7.42 -13.81 -4.99
N LEU A 260 7.63 -15.05 -4.52
CA LEU A 260 8.62 -15.96 -5.11
C LEU A 260 8.35 -16.22 -6.59
N ALA A 261 7.09 -16.49 -6.95
CA ALA A 261 6.68 -16.66 -8.33
C ALA A 261 6.95 -15.41 -9.19
N THR A 262 6.79 -14.21 -8.63
CA THR A 262 7.12 -12.93 -9.28
C THR A 262 8.61 -12.85 -9.61
N THR A 263 9.50 -13.22 -8.68
CA THR A 263 10.96 -13.19 -8.91
C THR A 263 11.44 -14.18 -9.97
N ARG A 264 10.70 -15.28 -10.18
CA ARG A 264 10.97 -16.25 -11.24
C ARG A 264 10.48 -15.79 -12.61
N ALA A 265 9.42 -14.99 -12.64
CA ALA A 265 8.78 -14.55 -13.87
C ALA A 265 9.63 -13.53 -14.66
N ARG A 266 9.23 -13.26 -15.90
CA ARG A 266 9.83 -12.26 -16.80
C ARG A 266 8.73 -11.58 -17.62
N GLY A 267 8.98 -10.35 -18.06
CA GLY A 267 8.04 -9.59 -18.91
C GLY A 267 6.66 -9.44 -18.27
N ASP A 268 5.61 -9.55 -19.07
CA ASP A 268 4.21 -9.37 -18.65
C ASP A 268 3.78 -10.31 -17.52
N ASP A 269 4.36 -11.51 -17.46
CA ASP A 269 4.09 -12.47 -16.38
C ASP A 269 4.58 -11.95 -15.02
N ALA A 270 5.70 -11.23 -14.98
CA ALA A 270 6.22 -10.64 -13.74
C ALA A 270 5.36 -9.46 -13.29
N VAL A 271 4.93 -8.62 -14.23
CA VAL A 271 4.01 -7.49 -13.95
C VAL A 271 2.71 -8.02 -13.36
N PHE A 272 2.09 -8.99 -14.03
CA PHE A 272 0.85 -9.60 -13.57
C PHE A 272 0.96 -10.22 -12.18
N MET A 273 2.04 -10.96 -11.90
CA MET A 273 2.25 -11.57 -10.59
C MET A 273 2.51 -10.54 -9.51
N GLY A 274 3.26 -9.47 -9.82
CA GLY A 274 3.45 -8.33 -8.92
C GLY A 274 2.12 -7.68 -8.53
N GLU A 275 1.23 -7.42 -9.50
CA GLU A 275 -0.11 -6.90 -9.21
C GLU A 275 -0.93 -7.86 -8.33
N GLN A 276 -0.79 -9.18 -8.49
CA GLN A 276 -1.48 -10.13 -7.61
C GLN A 276 -0.95 -10.08 -6.18
N VAL A 277 0.35 -9.87 -5.99
CA VAL A 277 0.93 -9.68 -4.65
C VAL A 277 0.30 -8.45 -3.99
N GLU A 278 0.27 -7.31 -4.68
CA GLU A 278 -0.33 -6.07 -4.17
C GLU A 278 -1.81 -6.24 -3.81
N ILE A 279 -2.60 -6.91 -4.67
CA ILE A 279 -4.01 -7.19 -4.40
C ILE A 279 -4.17 -8.06 -3.15
N PHE A 280 -3.33 -9.08 -2.98
CA PHE A 280 -3.44 -9.99 -1.83
C PHE A 280 -2.98 -9.32 -0.53
N GLU A 281 -1.98 -8.45 -0.57
CA GLU A 281 -1.58 -7.61 0.57
C GLU A 281 -2.72 -6.67 0.97
N ALA A 282 -3.31 -5.96 0.01
CA ALA A 282 -4.48 -5.12 0.24
C ALA A 282 -5.68 -5.92 0.78
N TYR A 283 -5.90 -7.14 0.30
CA TYR A 283 -6.94 -8.01 0.85
C TYR A 283 -6.67 -8.40 2.30
N ALA A 284 -5.41 -8.63 2.66
CA ALA A 284 -5.00 -8.93 4.03
C ALA A 284 -5.37 -7.80 4.98
N ASP A 285 -5.11 -6.55 4.56
CA ASP A 285 -5.46 -5.35 5.33
C ASP A 285 -6.97 -5.20 5.49
N LEU A 286 -7.74 -5.52 4.45
CA LEU A 286 -9.20 -5.45 4.46
C LEU A 286 -9.84 -6.43 5.45
N ILE A 287 -9.37 -7.69 5.48
CA ILE A 287 -9.94 -8.73 6.36
C ILE A 287 -9.34 -8.73 7.76
N GLY A 288 -8.17 -8.12 7.94
CA GLY A 288 -7.34 -8.09 9.14
C GLY A 288 -7.42 -9.29 10.09
N GLY A 289 -7.19 -9.04 11.37
CA GLY A 289 -7.24 -10.08 12.41
C GLY A 289 -8.64 -10.29 12.98
N LYS A 290 -8.91 -11.44 13.61
CA LYS A 290 -10.21 -11.82 14.22
C LYS A 290 -10.83 -10.82 15.23
N ASN A 291 -10.15 -9.72 15.57
CA ASN A 291 -10.55 -8.75 16.59
C ASN A 291 -10.52 -7.31 16.06
N PHE A 292 -11.26 -7.01 14.99
CA PHE A 292 -11.50 -5.62 14.62
C PHE A 292 -12.45 -4.97 15.62
N ASN A 293 -11.89 -4.06 16.42
CA ASN A 293 -12.69 -3.21 17.27
C ASN A 293 -13.24 -2.05 16.43
N VAL A 294 -14.50 -1.69 16.69
CA VAL A 294 -15.04 -0.44 16.16
C VAL A 294 -14.28 0.70 16.83
N GLY A 295 -13.56 1.49 16.03
CA GLY A 295 -12.84 2.67 16.49
C GLY A 295 -13.82 3.73 16.99
N TYR A 296 -13.51 4.35 18.13
CA TYR A 296 -14.22 5.52 18.63
C TYR A 296 -13.43 6.76 18.24
N TRP A 297 -14.08 7.75 17.65
CA TRP A 297 -13.42 8.97 17.18
C TRP A 297 -12.28 8.70 16.17
N GLY A 298 -12.39 7.65 15.36
CA GLY A 298 -11.35 7.34 14.37
C GLY A 298 -10.14 6.60 14.96
N GLU A 299 -9.67 5.59 14.23
CA GLU A 299 -8.32 5.03 14.31
C GLU A 299 -7.83 4.74 12.89
N PRO A 300 -6.51 4.72 12.62
CA PRO A 300 -6.01 4.34 11.30
C PRO A 300 -6.56 2.98 10.85
N GLY A 301 -7.22 2.93 9.71
CA GLY A 301 -7.69 1.69 9.11
C GLY A 301 -8.93 1.80 8.23
N PHE A 302 -9.40 0.63 7.78
CA PHE A 302 -10.41 0.51 6.73
C PHE A 302 -11.79 0.04 7.25
N VAL A 303 -11.87 -0.40 8.50
CA VAL A 303 -13.12 -0.88 9.11
C VAL A 303 -14.04 0.27 9.52
N LEU A 304 -15.30 -0.01 9.85
CA LEU A 304 -16.24 1.00 10.35
C LEU A 304 -15.66 1.72 11.59
N GLY A 305 -15.69 3.05 11.58
CA GLY A 305 -15.07 3.88 12.61
C GLY A 305 -13.57 4.08 12.47
N GLY A 306 -12.90 3.36 11.56
CA GLY A 306 -11.54 3.66 11.12
C GLY A 306 -11.50 4.80 10.11
N LEU A 307 -10.34 5.45 9.96
CA LEU A 307 -10.09 6.54 9.02
C LEU A 307 -8.80 6.27 8.24
N GLN A 308 -8.75 6.75 6.99
CA GLN A 308 -7.55 6.68 6.18
C GLN A 308 -7.41 7.93 5.28
N SER A 309 -6.44 8.77 5.59
CA SER A 309 -6.13 10.01 4.88
C SER A 309 -5.16 9.83 3.72
N PHE A 310 -4.20 8.91 3.85
CA PHE A 310 -3.01 8.86 2.97
C PHE A 310 -2.23 10.18 2.92
N GLY A 311 -2.28 10.96 4.01
CA GLY A 311 -1.62 12.27 4.10
C GLY A 311 -2.46 13.44 3.58
N GLU A 312 -3.74 13.23 3.24
CA GLU A 312 -4.68 14.30 2.87
C GLU A 312 -5.54 14.78 4.06
N PRO A 313 -6.10 16.00 4.01
CA PRO A 313 -7.10 16.43 4.97
C PRO A 313 -8.37 15.59 4.92
N LEU A 314 -8.84 15.15 6.09
CA LEU A 314 -10.16 14.56 6.26
C LEU A 314 -11.14 15.64 6.75
N ASN A 315 -11.84 16.28 5.82
CA ASN A 315 -12.82 17.32 6.16
C ASN A 315 -13.96 16.75 7.02
N LEU A 316 -14.43 17.53 7.98
CA LEU A 316 -15.51 17.16 8.89
C LEU A 316 -16.44 18.35 9.14
N GLU A 317 -17.70 18.06 9.47
CA GLU A 317 -18.68 19.08 9.82
C GLU A 317 -19.58 18.60 10.97
N ALA A 318 -19.92 19.52 11.87
CA ALA A 318 -20.78 19.23 13.02
C ALA A 318 -22.25 19.42 12.67
N THR A 319 -23.07 18.43 13.01
CA THR A 319 -24.53 18.56 12.93
C THR A 319 -25.05 19.38 14.11
N ARG A 320 -26.26 19.94 13.96
CA ARG A 320 -26.96 20.66 15.04
C ARG A 320 -27.46 19.74 16.16
N TYR A 321 -27.30 18.43 15.99
CA TYR A 321 -27.70 17.38 16.93
C TYR A 321 -26.47 16.66 17.54
N GLY A 322 -25.25 17.20 17.35
CA GLY A 322 -24.02 16.73 17.98
C GLY A 322 -23.33 15.53 17.31
N GLY A 323 -23.89 15.02 16.21
CA GLY A 323 -23.18 14.10 15.32
C GLY A 323 -22.13 14.83 14.47
N ILE A 324 -21.09 14.12 14.06
CA ILE A 324 -19.98 14.62 13.23
C ILE A 324 -19.92 13.82 11.93
N TYR A 325 -20.07 14.50 10.80
CA TYR A 325 -19.82 13.92 9.49
C TYR A 325 -18.34 14.05 9.13
N ILE A 326 -17.76 13.05 8.48
CA ILE A 326 -16.40 13.08 7.98
C ILE A 326 -16.32 12.53 6.56
N ALA A 327 -15.57 13.21 5.70
CA ALA A 327 -15.16 12.73 4.39
C ALA A 327 -13.92 11.84 4.54
N ASP A 328 -14.13 10.53 4.69
CA ASP A 328 -13.08 9.53 4.89
C ASP A 328 -12.52 9.08 3.53
N LEU A 329 -11.70 9.97 2.95
CA LEU A 329 -11.36 9.99 1.54
C LEU A 329 -10.63 8.73 1.07
N GLY A 330 -9.69 8.20 1.87
CA GLY A 330 -8.95 6.98 1.52
C GLY A 330 -9.83 5.75 1.54
N ASN A 331 -10.89 5.77 2.35
CA ASN A 331 -11.88 4.69 2.42
C ASN A 331 -13.07 4.87 1.48
N ASN A 332 -13.06 5.88 0.59
CA ASN A 332 -14.12 6.13 -0.38
C ASN A 332 -15.54 6.20 0.23
N ARG A 333 -15.65 6.77 1.43
CA ARG A 333 -16.94 6.87 2.15
C ARG A 333 -17.06 8.18 2.92
N ILE A 334 -18.30 8.53 3.24
CA ILE A 334 -18.62 9.51 4.28
C ILE A 334 -19.10 8.74 5.51
N GLN A 335 -18.69 9.13 6.72
CA GLN A 335 -19.13 8.53 7.97
C GLN A 335 -19.78 9.56 8.89
N LEU A 336 -20.77 9.13 9.67
CA LEU A 336 -21.36 9.89 10.76
C LEU A 336 -20.97 9.24 12.09
N PHE A 337 -20.35 10.03 12.96
CA PHE A 337 -20.07 9.67 14.35
C PHE A 337 -21.07 10.36 15.27
N GLY A 338 -21.57 9.65 16.29
CA GLY A 338 -22.38 10.25 17.34
C GLY A 338 -21.54 11.03 18.36
N GLU A 339 -22.18 11.80 19.24
CA GLU A 339 -21.52 12.58 20.31
C GLU A 339 -20.65 11.72 21.26
N ASN A 340 -20.86 10.41 21.29
CA ASN A 340 -20.10 9.45 22.10
C ASN A 340 -18.88 8.86 21.37
N GLY A 341 -18.65 9.26 20.11
CA GLY A 341 -17.57 8.80 19.26
C GLY A 341 -17.82 7.49 18.54
N LYS A 342 -19.00 6.87 18.69
CA LYS A 342 -19.33 5.66 17.92
C LYS A 342 -19.72 6.05 16.49
N PRO A 343 -19.26 5.31 15.47
CA PRO A 343 -19.83 5.44 14.14
C PRO A 343 -21.29 4.96 14.16
N GLU A 344 -22.20 5.82 13.69
CA GLU A 344 -23.63 5.54 13.62
C GLU A 344 -24.05 5.13 12.21
N ARG A 345 -23.39 5.70 11.19
CA ARG A 345 -23.72 5.45 9.79
C ARG A 345 -22.54 5.70 8.85
N GLN A 346 -22.56 5.07 7.68
CA GLN A 346 -21.70 5.41 6.55
C GLN A 346 -22.47 5.51 5.23
N TRP A 347 -21.91 6.26 4.28
CA TRP A 347 -22.31 6.31 2.88
C TRP A 347 -21.13 5.85 2.03
N GLY A 348 -21.35 4.72 1.37
CA GLY A 348 -20.34 3.89 0.71
C GLY A 348 -20.77 2.44 0.92
N PRO A 349 -20.78 1.59 -0.13
CA PRO A 349 -21.57 0.36 -0.12
C PRO A 349 -21.02 -0.68 0.85
N ALA A 350 -19.92 -1.33 0.49
CA ALA A 350 -19.22 -2.28 1.32
C ALA A 350 -17.71 -2.12 1.09
N PRO A 351 -16.87 -2.46 2.07
CA PRO A 351 -15.42 -2.43 1.90
C PRO A 351 -14.97 -3.24 0.68
N ASP A 352 -13.92 -2.77 0.00
CA ASP A 352 -13.36 -3.42 -1.19
C ASP A 352 -11.87 -3.12 -1.34
N ILE A 353 -11.20 -3.83 -2.24
CA ILE A 353 -9.85 -3.50 -2.68
C ILE A 353 -9.97 -2.57 -3.89
N THR A 354 -9.22 -1.48 -3.89
CA THR A 354 -9.22 -0.52 -4.99
C THR A 354 -7.81 -0.05 -5.30
N ASN A 355 -7.64 0.46 -6.51
CA ASN A 355 -6.46 1.21 -6.93
C ASN A 355 -6.84 2.61 -7.43
N ARG A 356 -8.12 2.96 -7.35
CA ARG A 356 -8.66 4.24 -7.81
C ARG A 356 -8.49 5.27 -6.70
N TYR A 357 -7.73 6.32 -6.99
CA TYR A 357 -7.48 7.42 -6.08
C TYR A 357 -7.48 8.71 -6.88
N PHE A 358 -8.41 9.61 -6.56
CA PHE A 358 -8.76 10.73 -7.45
C PHE A 358 -9.07 10.21 -8.88
N SER A 359 -8.66 10.92 -9.94
CA SER A 359 -8.80 10.53 -11.34
C SER A 359 -7.70 9.57 -11.84
N ARG A 360 -6.87 9.00 -10.95
CA ARG A 360 -5.66 8.23 -11.30
C ARG A 360 -5.65 6.84 -10.66
N THR A 361 -4.69 6.02 -11.09
CA THR A 361 -4.36 4.73 -10.47
C THR A 361 -3.21 4.88 -9.48
N ARG A 362 -3.31 4.18 -8.34
CA ARG A 362 -2.22 3.95 -7.39
C ARG A 362 -1.99 2.45 -7.19
N THR A 363 -1.00 2.08 -6.39
CA THR A 363 -0.84 0.70 -5.90
C THR A 363 -2.13 0.23 -5.23
N TRP A 364 -2.53 -1.04 -5.43
CA TRP A 364 -3.74 -1.60 -4.83
C TRP A 364 -3.73 -1.47 -3.31
N TYR A 365 -4.88 -1.15 -2.71
CA TYR A 365 -5.03 -0.93 -1.28
C TYR A 365 -6.45 -1.26 -0.79
N ALA A 366 -6.60 -1.56 0.51
CA ALA A 366 -7.90 -1.77 1.14
C ALA A 366 -8.68 -0.46 1.23
N SER A 367 -10.00 -0.51 1.14
CA SER A 367 -10.85 0.67 1.28
C SER A 367 -12.10 0.31 2.08
N GLY A 368 -12.52 1.18 2.99
CA GLY A 368 -13.73 1.00 3.81
C GLY A 368 -15.05 1.01 3.01
N ALA A 369 -14.99 1.42 1.75
CA ALA A 369 -16.06 1.26 0.77
C ALA A 369 -15.51 1.08 -0.65
N ALA A 370 -16.26 0.39 -1.52
CA ALA A 370 -15.98 0.30 -2.94
C ALA A 370 -16.14 1.69 -3.58
N ALA A 371 -15.10 2.13 -4.30
CA ALA A 371 -15.14 3.37 -5.05
C ALA A 371 -16.12 3.25 -6.22
N GLY A 372 -16.95 4.27 -6.46
CA GLY A 372 -17.95 4.18 -7.52
C GLY A 372 -18.81 5.42 -7.66
N GLU A 373 -19.70 5.37 -8.64
CA GLU A 373 -20.45 6.55 -9.09
C GLU A 373 -21.97 6.47 -8.84
N GLU A 374 -22.43 5.37 -8.23
CA GLU A 374 -23.85 5.21 -7.87
C GLU A 374 -24.23 6.07 -6.65
N SER A 375 -25.52 6.05 -6.30
CA SER A 375 -26.07 6.80 -5.17
C SER A 375 -25.37 6.45 -3.86
N GLY A 376 -24.69 7.43 -3.25
CA GLY A 376 -23.95 7.22 -1.99
C GLY A 376 -22.63 6.48 -2.16
N GLN A 377 -22.20 6.17 -3.39
CA GLN A 377 -20.83 5.78 -3.69
C GLN A 377 -19.99 7.01 -4.00
N TRP A 378 -18.72 6.95 -3.62
CA TRP A 378 -17.78 8.05 -3.76
C TRP A 378 -16.52 7.59 -4.46
N VAL A 379 -15.83 8.53 -5.10
CA VAL A 379 -14.45 8.35 -5.54
C VAL A 379 -13.63 9.40 -4.83
N THR A 380 -13.04 9.01 -3.70
CA THR A 380 -12.28 9.91 -2.81
C THR A 380 -13.12 11.13 -2.40
N PRO A 381 -14.11 10.97 -1.50
CA PRO A 381 -14.90 12.11 -1.01
C PRO A 381 -13.95 13.11 -0.33
N ILE A 382 -13.94 14.36 -0.79
CA ILE A 382 -13.02 15.39 -0.30
C ILE A 382 -13.67 16.18 0.81
N ASP A 383 -14.93 16.59 0.63
CA ASP A 383 -15.57 17.52 1.55
C ASP A 383 -17.03 17.15 1.83
N VAL A 384 -17.51 17.58 2.99
CA VAL A 384 -18.87 17.36 3.49
C VAL A 384 -19.35 18.59 4.23
N ASP A 385 -20.60 19.00 3.99
CA ASP A 385 -21.25 20.09 4.72
C ASP A 385 -22.71 19.75 5.03
N ILE A 386 -23.27 20.43 6.02
CA ILE A 386 -24.60 20.18 6.57
C ILE A 386 -25.63 21.09 5.91
N ILE A 387 -26.75 20.48 5.52
CA ILE A 387 -27.95 21.19 5.06
C ILE A 387 -29.04 21.06 6.14
N PRO A 388 -29.27 22.13 6.93
CA PRO A 388 -30.25 22.15 8.00
C PRO A 388 -31.67 21.81 7.53
N ASN A 389 -32.34 20.82 8.15
CA ASN A 389 -33.80 20.61 8.00
C ASN A 389 -34.56 20.74 9.34
N LYS A 390 -35.86 20.46 9.37
CA LYS A 390 -36.65 20.67 10.60
C LYS A 390 -36.37 19.64 11.70
N GLU A 391 -36.22 18.38 11.33
CA GLU A 391 -36.18 17.26 12.30
C GLU A 391 -34.80 16.62 12.41
N THR A 392 -34.15 16.41 11.26
CA THR A 392 -32.78 15.87 11.18
C THR A 392 -32.01 16.60 10.09
N ASP A 393 -30.72 16.81 10.30
CA ASP A 393 -29.85 17.47 9.32
C ASP A 393 -29.61 16.58 8.11
N GLY A 394 -29.80 17.14 6.90
CA GLY A 394 -29.26 16.55 5.68
C GLY A 394 -27.80 16.95 5.51
N PHE A 395 -27.16 16.42 4.48
CA PHE A 395 -25.78 16.78 4.16
C PHE A 395 -25.55 16.80 2.66
N VAL A 396 -24.47 17.44 2.26
CA VAL A 396 -23.93 17.42 0.91
C VAL A 396 -22.51 16.91 0.98
N GLY A 397 -22.11 16.08 0.01
CA GLY A 397 -20.72 15.67 -0.15
C GLY A 397 -20.20 16.00 -1.54
N LEU A 398 -18.91 16.28 -1.62
CA LEU A 398 -18.15 16.54 -2.83
C LEU A 398 -17.00 15.54 -2.92
N ASP A 399 -16.81 14.91 -4.08
CA ASP A 399 -15.68 14.00 -4.31
C ASP A 399 -14.65 14.53 -5.31
N ALA A 400 -13.54 13.81 -5.42
CA ALA A 400 -12.41 14.19 -6.26
C ALA A 400 -12.72 14.25 -7.76
N LEU A 401 -13.87 13.72 -8.20
CA LEU A 401 -14.33 13.84 -9.58
C LEU A 401 -15.23 15.06 -9.79
N GLY A 402 -15.36 15.93 -8.78
CA GLY A 402 -16.25 17.08 -8.80
C GLY A 402 -17.72 16.70 -8.68
N ARG A 403 -18.04 15.49 -8.18
CA ARG A 403 -19.43 15.07 -8.05
C ARG A 403 -19.98 15.54 -6.73
N VAL A 404 -21.08 16.28 -6.82
CA VAL A 404 -21.87 16.71 -5.69
C VAL A 404 -23.02 15.74 -5.50
N GLN A 405 -23.25 15.30 -4.27
CA GLN A 405 -24.44 14.54 -3.91
C GLN A 405 -25.08 15.16 -2.67
N VAL A 406 -26.38 15.45 -2.76
CA VAL A 406 -27.18 16.01 -1.67
C VAL A 406 -28.06 14.92 -1.08
N PHE A 407 -28.13 14.86 0.24
CA PHE A 407 -28.89 13.88 1.01
C PHE A 407 -29.85 14.54 2.00
N ASP A 408 -30.99 13.91 2.22
CA ASP A 408 -31.89 14.30 3.31
C ASP A 408 -31.38 13.83 4.68
N GLY A 409 -32.07 14.23 5.75
CA GLY A 409 -31.70 13.82 7.11
C GLY A 409 -32.03 12.37 7.47
N GLU A 410 -32.64 11.61 6.56
CA GLU A 410 -32.70 10.14 6.63
C GLU A 410 -31.55 9.51 5.83
N GLY A 411 -30.62 10.31 5.30
CA GLY A 411 -29.47 9.90 4.51
C GLY A 411 -29.81 9.32 3.15
N ARG A 412 -30.98 9.62 2.59
CA ARG A 412 -31.36 9.25 1.22
C ARG A 412 -30.86 10.33 0.26
N ARG A 413 -30.25 9.92 -0.86
CA ARG A 413 -29.79 10.86 -1.88
C ARG A 413 -30.99 11.52 -2.55
N LEU A 414 -31.04 12.85 -2.51
CA LEU A 414 -32.06 13.68 -3.16
C LEU A 414 -31.68 13.98 -4.61
N ILE A 415 -30.45 14.45 -4.83
CA ILE A 415 -29.97 14.89 -6.14
C ILE A 415 -28.45 14.72 -6.23
N SER A 416 -27.92 14.62 -7.45
CA SER A 416 -26.49 14.62 -7.73
C SER A 416 -26.21 15.23 -9.10
N TRP A 417 -25.08 15.93 -9.21
CA TRP A 417 -24.54 16.45 -10.46
C TRP A 417 -23.01 16.44 -10.40
N THR A 418 -22.37 16.63 -11.55
CA THR A 418 -20.92 16.81 -11.64
C THR A 418 -20.63 18.24 -12.02
N ILE A 419 -19.70 18.88 -11.31
CA ILE A 419 -19.29 20.25 -11.60
C ILE A 419 -18.57 20.26 -12.96
N GLU A 420 -19.05 21.07 -13.90
CA GLU A 420 -18.29 21.35 -15.11
C GLU A 420 -17.11 22.24 -14.74
N THR A 421 -15.89 21.68 -14.73
CA THR A 421 -14.68 22.43 -14.38
C THR A 421 -13.48 22.00 -15.22
N ARG A 422 -12.51 22.90 -15.35
CA ARG A 422 -11.17 22.61 -15.91
C ARG A 422 -10.14 22.33 -14.81
N ARG A 423 -10.55 22.38 -13.54
CA ARG A 423 -9.73 22.20 -12.36
C ARG A 423 -10.02 20.83 -11.78
N GLU A 424 -8.98 20.06 -11.52
CA GLU A 424 -9.11 18.74 -10.90
C GLU A 424 -8.28 18.72 -9.62
N PRO A 425 -8.87 18.37 -8.47
CA PRO A 425 -8.13 18.19 -7.25
C PRO A 425 -7.01 17.17 -7.46
N ARG A 426 -5.88 17.44 -6.84
CA ARG A 426 -4.67 16.63 -6.88
C ARG A 426 -4.40 16.08 -5.48
N PRO A 427 -3.72 14.94 -5.40
CA PRO A 427 -3.25 14.45 -4.11
C PRO A 427 -1.94 15.16 -3.69
N GLY A 428 -1.71 15.23 -2.38
CA GLY A 428 -0.47 15.63 -1.70
C GLY A 428 -0.34 17.13 -1.48
N VAL A 429 -1.44 17.86 -1.58
CA VAL A 429 -1.46 19.33 -1.68
C VAL A 429 -2.34 19.98 -0.61
N GLY A 430 -3.30 19.24 -0.04
CA GLY A 430 -4.13 19.68 1.08
C GLY A 430 -5.18 20.73 0.71
N GLY A 431 -6.46 20.32 0.63
CA GLY A 431 -7.58 21.27 0.54
C GLY A 431 -7.74 21.95 -0.82
N GLU A 432 -7.98 21.16 -1.88
CA GLU A 432 -8.22 21.70 -3.22
C GLU A 432 -9.69 21.64 -3.67
N ALA A 433 -10.60 21.17 -2.82
CA ALA A 433 -12.02 21.19 -3.13
C ALA A 433 -12.88 21.36 -1.89
N TYR A 434 -13.95 22.14 -2.04
CA TYR A 434 -14.87 22.48 -0.94
C TYR A 434 -16.31 22.51 -1.41
N VAL A 435 -17.23 22.15 -0.52
CA VAL A 435 -18.67 22.37 -0.66
C VAL A 435 -19.19 23.10 0.58
N ALA A 436 -19.96 24.16 0.36
CA ALA A 436 -20.33 25.08 1.42
C ALA A 436 -21.78 25.59 1.26
N TRP A 437 -22.60 25.41 2.29
CA TRP A 437 -24.02 25.74 2.33
C TRP A 437 -24.26 27.19 2.74
N ASN A 438 -25.09 27.89 1.95
CA ASN A 438 -25.56 29.22 2.27
C ASN A 438 -27.05 29.25 2.60
N ALA A 439 -27.33 29.22 3.91
CA ALA A 439 -28.69 29.30 4.43
C ALA A 439 -29.44 30.59 4.05
N LYS A 440 -28.75 31.68 3.70
CA LYS A 440 -29.41 32.95 3.36
C LYS A 440 -30.05 32.92 1.98
N THR A 441 -29.40 32.27 1.02
CA THR A 441 -29.82 32.21 -0.38
C THR A 441 -30.29 30.81 -0.80
N ASN A 442 -30.21 29.83 0.10
CA ASN A 442 -30.56 28.44 -0.15
C ASN A 442 -29.76 27.88 -1.35
N SER A 443 -28.44 28.10 -1.32
CA SER A 443 -27.52 27.77 -2.41
C SER A 443 -26.26 27.09 -1.88
N LEU A 444 -25.59 26.32 -2.74
CA LEU A 444 -24.34 25.63 -2.46
C LEU A 444 -23.21 26.29 -3.23
N LEU A 445 -22.15 26.70 -2.53
CA LEU A 445 -20.86 27.01 -3.13
C LEU A 445 -20.09 25.71 -3.29
N THR A 446 -19.46 25.55 -4.46
CA THR A 446 -18.44 24.52 -4.69
C THR A 446 -17.17 25.21 -5.14
N ILE A 447 -16.01 24.72 -4.70
CA ILE A 447 -14.70 25.19 -5.15
C ILE A 447 -13.91 23.98 -5.62
N MET A 448 -13.27 24.10 -6.79
CA MET A 448 -12.36 23.12 -7.36
C MET A 448 -11.07 23.86 -7.74
N GLU A 449 -9.96 23.56 -7.06
CA GLU A 449 -8.74 24.39 -6.99
C GLU A 449 -9.05 25.86 -6.70
N ASP A 450 -9.03 26.71 -7.73
CA ASP A 450 -9.28 28.15 -7.67
C ASP A 450 -10.58 28.56 -8.37
N GLN A 451 -11.43 27.61 -8.77
CA GLN A 451 -12.69 27.89 -9.46
C GLN A 451 -13.88 27.66 -8.53
N ALA A 452 -14.65 28.72 -8.30
CA ALA A 452 -15.88 28.68 -7.54
C ALA A 452 -17.11 28.62 -8.45
N VAL A 453 -18.07 27.77 -8.09
CA VAL A 453 -19.37 27.65 -8.76
C VAL A 453 -20.47 27.57 -7.70
N VAL A 454 -21.50 28.39 -7.86
CA VAL A 454 -22.64 28.44 -6.95
C VAL A 454 -23.85 27.80 -7.62
N TYR A 455 -24.49 26.87 -6.93
CA TYR A 455 -25.68 26.14 -7.39
C TYR A 455 -26.88 26.38 -6.49
N ASN A 456 -28.10 26.27 -7.04
CA ASN A 456 -29.28 25.98 -6.21
C ASN A 456 -29.39 24.47 -5.93
N LEU A 457 -30.44 24.05 -5.23
CA LEU A 457 -30.65 22.64 -4.88
C LEU A 457 -31.28 21.81 -6.03
N GLU A 458 -31.53 22.45 -7.15
CA GLU A 458 -32.01 21.85 -8.40
C GLU A 458 -30.86 21.65 -9.41
N SER A 459 -29.61 21.79 -8.98
CA SER A 459 -28.37 21.71 -9.78
C SER A 459 -28.19 22.81 -10.83
N GLU A 460 -28.95 23.89 -10.76
CA GLU A 460 -28.78 25.03 -11.67
C GLU A 460 -27.65 25.94 -11.18
N GLU A 461 -26.73 26.26 -12.09
CA GLU A 461 -25.63 27.20 -11.83
C GLU A 461 -26.16 28.65 -11.74
N LEU A 462 -25.89 29.29 -10.61
CA LEU A 462 -26.27 30.68 -10.30
C LEU A 462 -25.13 31.67 -10.55
N ALA A 463 -23.89 31.24 -10.32
CA ALA A 463 -22.70 32.06 -10.52
C ALA A 463 -21.47 31.17 -10.68
N ARG A 464 -20.47 31.69 -11.39
CA ARG A 464 -19.15 31.08 -11.55
C ARG A 464 -18.09 32.15 -11.65
N TRP A 465 -16.98 31.94 -10.95
CA TRP A 465 -15.89 32.89 -10.86
C TRP A 465 -14.60 32.20 -10.42
N ASP A 466 -13.48 32.83 -10.73
CA ASP A 466 -12.17 32.39 -10.27
C ASP A 466 -11.82 33.13 -8.96
N VAL A 467 -11.31 32.39 -7.99
CA VAL A 467 -10.91 32.87 -6.67
C VAL A 467 -9.60 33.64 -6.82
N GLU A 468 -9.67 34.97 -6.67
CA GLU A 468 -8.54 35.88 -6.94
C GLU A 468 -7.25 35.54 -6.16
N ASP A 469 -7.37 35.05 -4.92
CA ASP A 469 -6.21 34.70 -4.07
C ASP A 469 -5.68 33.27 -4.32
N GLY A 470 -6.26 32.52 -5.27
CA GLY A 470 -5.88 31.15 -5.59
C GLY A 470 -6.72 30.08 -4.88
N THR A 471 -6.12 28.95 -4.54
CA THR A 471 -6.80 27.85 -3.86
C THR A 471 -6.87 28.09 -2.35
N PRO A 472 -8.07 28.10 -1.74
CA PRO A 472 -8.22 28.33 -0.31
C PRO A 472 -7.83 27.09 0.50
N ASN A 473 -7.28 27.29 1.70
CA ASN A 473 -7.00 26.23 2.68
C ASN A 473 -8.25 25.80 3.47
N ALA A 474 -9.24 26.69 3.55
CA ALA A 474 -10.49 26.50 4.29
C ALA A 474 -11.57 27.45 3.77
N VAL A 475 -12.83 27.04 3.85
CA VAL A 475 -13.99 27.80 3.35
C VAL A 475 -15.11 27.74 4.37
N GLU A 476 -15.70 28.88 4.71
CA GLU A 476 -16.81 28.95 5.68
C GLU A 476 -17.83 30.02 5.27
N VAL A 477 -19.13 29.75 5.43
CA VAL A 477 -20.22 30.65 5.01
C VAL A 477 -20.87 31.32 6.21
N MET A 478 -20.61 32.60 6.43
CA MET A 478 -21.22 33.33 7.53
C MET A 478 -22.76 33.42 7.44
N LYS A 479 -23.43 33.60 8.59
CA LYS A 479 -24.90 33.76 8.69
C LYS A 479 -25.49 34.85 7.78
N ASN A 480 -24.70 35.85 7.40
CA ASN A 480 -25.11 36.94 6.51
C ASN A 480 -24.91 36.61 5.01
N GLY A 481 -24.50 35.39 4.67
CA GLY A 481 -24.27 34.87 3.32
C GLY A 481 -22.92 35.24 2.71
N LYS A 482 -22.01 35.85 3.48
CA LYS A 482 -20.64 36.13 3.03
C LYS A 482 -19.73 34.94 3.29
N LEU A 483 -18.68 34.83 2.50
CA LEU A 483 -17.70 33.77 2.55
C LEU A 483 -16.46 34.22 3.31
N LEU A 484 -15.92 33.34 4.13
CA LEU A 484 -14.56 33.42 4.66
C LEU A 484 -13.73 32.34 3.99
N MET A 485 -12.55 32.71 3.53
CA MET A 485 -11.61 31.78 2.92
C MET A 485 -10.21 32.02 3.48
N ALA A 486 -9.55 30.96 3.92
CA ALA A 486 -8.15 31.02 4.35
C ALA A 486 -7.22 30.91 3.14
N PHE A 487 -6.18 31.74 3.09
CA PHE A 487 -5.09 31.63 2.12
C PHE A 487 -3.76 31.80 2.84
N GLY A 488 -3.02 30.72 2.99
CA GLY A 488 -1.79 30.68 3.77
C GLY A 488 -2.05 31.10 5.21
N ARG A 489 -1.70 32.34 5.59
CA ARG A 489 -1.78 32.82 6.97
C ARG A 489 -2.87 33.87 7.23
N ASP A 490 -3.61 34.25 6.21
CA ASP A 490 -4.63 35.28 6.29
C ASP A 490 -6.01 34.70 5.95
N ILE A 491 -7.06 35.29 6.53
CA ILE A 491 -8.45 34.98 6.19
C ILE A 491 -9.06 36.16 5.46
N MET A 492 -9.54 35.90 4.26
CA MET A 492 -10.14 36.86 3.35
C MET A 492 -11.66 36.70 3.36
N MET A 493 -12.37 37.79 3.05
CA MET A 493 -13.82 37.77 2.92
C MET A 493 -14.25 37.99 1.47
N TYR A 494 -15.20 37.17 1.03
CA TYR A 494 -15.79 37.20 -0.31
C TYR A 494 -17.33 37.24 -0.24
N ASN A 495 -17.96 37.50 -1.37
CA ASN A 495 -19.36 37.21 -1.63
C ASN A 495 -19.50 36.00 -2.56
N MET A 496 -20.73 35.46 -2.64
CA MET A 496 -21.08 34.37 -3.55
C MET A 496 -20.95 34.70 -5.05
N ASP A 497 -20.88 35.99 -5.41
CA ASP A 497 -20.66 36.46 -6.77
C ASP A 497 -19.18 36.66 -7.12
N GLY A 498 -18.27 36.32 -6.20
CA GLY A 498 -16.83 36.48 -6.37
C GLY A 498 -16.29 37.84 -5.95
N PHE A 499 -17.13 38.77 -5.47
CA PHE A 499 -16.63 40.05 -4.99
C PHE A 499 -15.73 39.87 -3.75
N ARG A 500 -14.47 40.27 -3.88
CA ARG A 500 -13.44 40.22 -2.84
C ARG A 500 -13.45 41.48 -1.98
N TYR A 501 -13.64 41.33 -0.66
CA TYR A 501 -13.50 42.43 0.31
C TYR A 501 -12.07 42.60 0.83
N GLY A 502 -11.24 41.56 0.72
CA GLY A 502 -9.87 41.52 1.25
C GLY A 502 -9.76 40.87 2.63
N THR A 503 -8.58 40.99 3.24
CA THR A 503 -8.25 40.37 4.53
C THR A 503 -9.10 40.92 5.67
N VAL A 504 -9.74 40.01 6.41
CA VAL A 504 -10.56 40.34 7.59
C VAL A 504 -9.97 39.84 8.90
N ILE A 505 -9.23 38.73 8.88
CA ILE A 505 -8.42 38.26 10.02
C ILE A 505 -6.99 38.05 9.49
N PRO A 506 -6.07 38.98 9.77
CA PRO A 506 -4.68 38.85 9.36
C PRO A 506 -3.91 37.91 10.28
N TYR A 507 -2.80 37.35 9.80
CA TYR A 507 -1.90 36.45 10.54
C TYR A 507 -1.48 37.01 11.91
N SER A 508 -1.35 38.34 12.04
CA SER A 508 -1.00 39.00 13.30
C SER A 508 -2.03 38.76 14.43
N GLN A 509 -3.23 38.26 14.09
CA GLN A 509 -4.24 37.85 15.07
C GLN A 509 -4.22 36.34 15.37
N LEU A 510 -3.52 35.52 14.59
CA LEU A 510 -3.53 34.04 14.67
C LEU A 510 -2.24 33.46 15.28
N ASP A 511 -1.46 34.29 15.96
CA ASP A 511 -0.14 33.94 16.51
C ASP A 511 0.85 33.54 15.37
N GLU A 512 2.12 33.21 15.66
CA GLU A 512 3.16 33.00 14.62
C GLU A 512 3.58 31.54 14.47
N GLY A 513 4.12 31.17 13.29
CA GLY A 513 4.82 29.90 13.08
C GLY A 513 4.03 28.75 12.45
N PHE A 514 2.97 29.05 11.70
CA PHE A 514 2.09 28.08 11.04
C PHE A 514 2.07 28.23 9.51
N GLU A 515 1.72 27.16 8.81
CA GLU A 515 1.66 27.04 7.34
C GLU A 515 0.24 26.70 6.81
N ASP A 516 -0.60 26.07 7.62
CA ASP A 516 -1.97 25.67 7.28
C ASP A 516 -2.98 25.96 8.42
N MET A 517 -4.26 26.08 8.06
CA MET A 517 -5.35 26.36 9.02
C MET A 517 -6.71 25.84 8.55
N ASP A 518 -7.66 25.81 9.47
CA ASP A 518 -9.07 25.62 9.17
C ASP A 518 -9.97 26.59 9.93
N ILE A 519 -11.17 26.85 9.39
CA ILE A 519 -12.13 27.83 9.89
C ILE A 519 -13.50 27.16 10.03
N THR A 520 -14.13 27.35 11.19
CA THR A 520 -15.53 26.93 11.38
C THR A 520 -16.32 27.96 12.18
N ARG A 521 -17.62 27.73 12.35
CA ARG A 521 -18.53 28.51 13.19
C ARG A 521 -19.16 27.65 14.28
N ASP A 522 -19.32 28.24 15.46
CA ASP A 522 -20.21 27.67 16.48
C ASP A 522 -21.70 27.99 16.22
N GLU A 523 -22.59 27.40 17.01
CA GLU A 523 -24.04 27.57 16.92
C GLU A 523 -24.49 29.04 17.04
N GLU A 524 -23.74 29.85 17.78
CA GLU A 524 -23.97 31.29 17.93
C GLU A 524 -23.49 32.07 16.70
N GLY A 525 -22.69 31.45 15.82
CA GLY A 525 -22.10 32.04 14.62
C GLY A 525 -20.80 32.77 14.89
N ARG A 526 -20.12 32.47 16.00
CA ARG A 526 -18.78 32.99 16.29
C ARG A 526 -17.75 32.17 15.51
N ILE A 527 -16.69 32.84 15.07
CA ILE A 527 -15.64 32.24 14.25
C ILE A 527 -14.63 31.54 15.16
N TRP A 528 -14.27 30.33 14.76
CA TRP A 528 -13.18 29.54 15.32
C TRP A 528 -12.16 29.27 14.23
N VAL A 529 -10.88 29.38 14.57
CA VAL A 529 -9.77 29.09 13.66
C VAL A 529 -8.84 28.11 14.35
N LEU A 530 -8.49 27.02 13.67
CA LEU A 530 -7.45 26.07 14.08
C LEU A 530 -6.23 26.27 13.20
N THR A 531 -5.04 26.34 13.79
CA THR A 531 -3.77 26.37 13.03
C THR A 531 -3.01 25.04 13.17
N ASP A 532 -2.11 24.76 12.23
CA ASP A 532 -1.26 23.56 12.24
C ASP A 532 -0.28 23.46 13.43
N THR A 533 -0.09 24.57 14.17
CA THR A 533 0.65 24.60 15.44
C THR A 533 -0.16 24.10 16.64
N GLY A 534 -1.43 23.72 16.41
CA GLY A 534 -2.34 23.20 17.43
C GLY A 534 -3.04 24.27 18.26
N TYR A 535 -3.06 25.53 17.79
CA TYR A 535 -3.80 26.62 18.44
C TYR A 535 -5.22 26.72 17.91
N ILE A 536 -6.16 26.93 18.82
CA ILE A 536 -7.50 27.40 18.49
C ILE A 536 -7.65 28.89 18.88
N HIS A 537 -8.31 29.64 18.01
CA HIS A 537 -8.61 31.05 18.21
C HIS A 537 -10.11 31.27 18.10
N LYS A 538 -10.73 31.76 19.18
CA LYS A 538 -12.15 32.13 19.17
C LYS A 538 -12.32 33.63 18.98
N PHE A 539 -13.20 34.04 18.08
CA PHE A 539 -13.46 35.44 17.76
C PHE A 539 -14.87 35.87 18.17
N LYS A 540 -14.96 37.00 18.87
CA LYS A 540 -16.24 37.66 19.17
C LYS A 540 -16.82 38.37 17.93
N SER A 541 -15.93 38.85 17.07
CA SER A 541 -16.20 39.36 15.74
C SER A 541 -14.93 39.26 14.90
N LEU A 542 -15.03 39.41 13.58
CA LEU A 542 -13.87 39.33 12.67
C LEU A 542 -12.72 40.28 13.06
N LYS A 543 -12.98 41.34 13.83
CA LYS A 543 -11.96 42.31 14.27
C LYS A 543 -11.50 42.11 15.72
N LYS A 544 -12.12 41.20 16.48
CA LYS A 544 -11.89 41.06 17.91
C LYS A 544 -11.79 39.59 18.30
N LYS A 545 -10.54 39.13 18.43
CA LYS A 545 -10.19 37.87 19.09
C LYS A 545 -10.69 37.90 20.53
N GLU A 546 -11.43 36.87 20.93
CA GLU A 546 -11.95 36.70 22.28
C GLU A 546 -10.88 36.06 23.17
N TRP A 547 -10.25 34.99 22.67
CA TRP A 547 -9.16 34.29 23.33
C TRP A 547 -8.46 33.34 22.34
N SER A 548 -7.29 32.82 22.75
CA SER A 548 -6.54 31.80 22.02
C SER A 548 -5.98 30.80 23.01
N MET A 549 -5.87 29.55 22.59
CA MET A 549 -5.36 28.48 23.43
C MET A 549 -4.73 27.39 22.57
N LYS A 550 -3.55 26.94 22.97
CA LYS A 550 -2.96 25.71 22.41
C LYS A 550 -3.69 24.50 22.98
N VAL A 551 -4.21 23.65 22.10
CA VAL A 551 -5.01 22.46 22.45
C VAL A 551 -4.33 21.17 22.03
N ILE A 552 -3.47 21.21 21.01
CA ILE A 552 -2.63 20.10 20.60
C ILE A 552 -1.17 20.54 20.75
N GLU A 553 -0.36 19.75 21.47
CA GLU A 553 1.01 20.16 21.79
C GLU A 553 2.02 19.90 20.67
N ARG A 554 1.65 19.03 19.72
CA ARG A 554 2.44 18.69 18.52
C ARG A 554 1.95 19.48 17.29
N PRO A 555 2.80 19.70 16.28
CA PRO A 555 2.34 20.13 14.97
C PRO A 555 1.36 19.10 14.38
N ILE A 556 0.36 19.57 13.65
CA ILE A 556 -0.64 18.75 12.97
C ILE A 556 -0.64 19.09 11.48
N THR A 557 -0.54 18.08 10.62
CA THR A 557 -0.57 18.28 9.17
C THR A 557 -2.03 18.38 8.73
N HIS A 558 -2.34 19.36 7.86
CA HIS A 558 -3.68 19.59 7.31
C HIS A 558 -4.80 19.63 8.36
N PRO A 559 -4.73 20.58 9.32
CA PRO A 559 -5.70 20.69 10.40
C PRO A 559 -7.12 20.79 9.85
N ARG A 560 -8.07 20.04 10.41
CA ARG A 560 -9.50 20.23 10.17
C ARG A 560 -10.25 20.34 11.49
N LEU A 561 -11.21 21.24 11.59
CA LEU A 561 -11.98 21.43 12.82
C LEU A 561 -13.48 21.56 12.60
N ALA A 562 -14.25 21.04 13.55
CA ALA A 562 -15.65 21.38 13.74
C ALA A 562 -15.94 21.68 15.22
N VAL A 563 -16.98 22.45 15.50
CA VAL A 563 -17.35 22.86 16.87
C VAL A 563 -18.83 22.63 17.14
N ASP A 564 -19.13 21.96 18.26
CA ASP A 564 -20.49 21.85 18.81
C ASP A 564 -20.48 22.21 20.31
N LYS A 565 -21.21 23.26 20.69
CA LYS A 565 -21.40 23.67 22.11
C LYS A 565 -20.08 23.85 22.88
N GLY A 566 -19.02 24.30 22.20
CA GLY A 566 -17.69 24.49 22.78
C GLY A 566 -16.81 23.24 22.87
N VAL A 567 -17.30 22.09 22.43
CA VAL A 567 -16.49 20.91 22.14
C VAL A 567 -15.91 21.08 20.73
N VAL A 568 -14.60 21.02 20.63
CA VAL A 568 -13.85 21.10 19.37
C VAL A 568 -13.48 19.69 18.95
N PHE A 569 -13.79 19.34 17.72
CA PHE A 569 -13.38 18.11 17.06
C PHE A 569 -12.29 18.48 16.07
N ILE A 570 -11.11 17.89 16.24
CA ILE A 570 -9.95 18.16 15.39
C ILE A 570 -9.57 16.88 14.69
N VAL A 571 -9.50 16.90 13.36
CA VAL A 571 -8.91 15.78 12.62
C VAL A 571 -7.43 16.07 12.42
N SER A 572 -6.61 15.11 12.83
CA SER A 572 -5.18 15.08 12.53
C SER A 572 -4.75 13.65 12.27
N ASP A 573 -3.96 13.45 11.21
CA ASP A 573 -3.61 12.14 10.66
C ASP A 573 -4.89 11.34 10.32
N ASP A 574 -5.15 10.26 11.06
CA ASP A 574 -6.30 9.36 10.87
C ASP A 574 -7.14 9.25 12.16
N ARG A 575 -7.27 10.34 12.92
CA ARG A 575 -7.98 10.38 14.21
C ARG A 575 -8.72 11.69 14.43
N ILE A 576 -9.81 11.61 15.20
CA ILE A 576 -10.58 12.75 15.67
C ILE A 576 -10.24 12.98 17.15
N GLU A 577 -9.62 14.13 17.45
CA GLU A 577 -9.42 14.59 18.82
C GLU A 577 -10.63 15.39 19.28
N ARG A 578 -11.24 14.97 20.39
CA ARG A 578 -12.39 15.65 21.00
C ARG A 578 -11.94 16.43 22.24
N ILE A 579 -12.10 17.74 22.22
CA ILE A 579 -11.59 18.65 23.24
C ILE A 579 -12.71 19.55 23.74
N ASP A 580 -13.04 19.48 25.03
CA ASP A 580 -13.88 20.50 25.67
C ASP A 580 -13.04 21.76 25.90
N ALA A 581 -13.12 22.72 24.97
CA ALA A 581 -12.26 23.89 24.98
C ALA A 581 -12.56 24.83 26.16
N TYR A 582 -13.81 24.87 26.63
CA TYR A 582 -14.15 25.71 27.78
C TYR A 582 -13.63 25.12 29.08
N GLN A 583 -13.81 23.81 29.28
CA GLN A 583 -13.27 23.13 30.46
C GLN A 583 -11.74 23.21 30.49
N LEU A 584 -11.08 22.91 29.38
CA LEU A 584 -9.62 22.97 29.29
C LEU A 584 -9.06 24.36 29.61
N ARG A 585 -9.76 25.42 29.18
CA ARG A 585 -9.39 26.79 29.51
C ARG A 585 -9.53 27.09 31.00
N LEU A 586 -10.62 26.63 31.63
CA LEU A 586 -10.81 26.77 33.08
C LEU A 586 -9.70 26.05 33.85
N ASP A 587 -9.33 24.85 33.42
CA ASP A 587 -8.28 24.04 34.04
C ASP A 587 -6.91 24.74 33.92
N LYS A 588 -6.55 25.24 32.74
CA LYS A 588 -5.30 26.01 32.53
C LYS A 588 -5.26 27.27 33.41
N ALA A 589 -6.36 28.02 33.49
CA ALA A 589 -6.44 29.21 34.33
C ALA A 589 -6.37 28.91 35.84
N ALA A 590 -6.82 27.72 36.28
CA ALA A 590 -6.66 27.26 37.66
C ALA A 590 -5.20 26.89 37.95
N ALA A 591 -4.54 26.16 37.04
CA ALA A 591 -3.14 25.76 37.18
C ALA A 591 -2.18 26.96 37.26
N GLU A 592 -2.40 28.01 36.47
CA GLU A 592 -1.62 29.25 36.53
C GLU A 592 -1.75 29.97 37.88
N LYS A 593 -2.94 29.93 38.50
CA LYS A 593 -3.16 30.53 39.83
C LYS A 593 -2.49 29.74 40.95
N GLU A 594 -2.42 28.42 40.84
CA GLU A 594 -1.71 27.58 41.81
C GLU A 594 -0.19 27.77 41.73
N GLN A 595 0.35 27.92 40.52
CA GLN A 595 1.78 28.22 40.30
C GLN A 595 2.15 29.66 40.70
N GLY A 596 1.25 30.63 40.51
CA GLY A 596 1.44 32.02 40.95
C GLY A 596 1.19 32.27 42.44
N GLY A 597 0.68 31.28 43.19
CA GLY A 597 0.41 31.36 44.63
C GLY A 597 1.53 30.85 45.53
N THR A 598 2.70 30.51 44.96
CA THR A 598 3.88 29.99 45.68
C THR A 598 5.10 30.92 45.67
N GLU A 599 4.93 32.20 45.31
CA GLU A 599 5.96 33.25 45.46
C GLU A 599 5.86 34.04 46.77
#